data_AF-A0A5D2JDD9-F1
#
_entry.id   AF-A0A5D2JDD9-F1
#
_cell.length_a   1.000
_cell.length_b   1.000
_cell.length_c   1.000
_cell.angle_alpha   90.00
_cell.angle_beta   90.00
_cell.angle_gamma   90.00
#
_symmetry.space_group_name_H-M   'P 1'
#
loop_
_entity.id
_entity.type
_entity.pdbx_description
1 polymer ?
#
loop_
_entity_poly.entity_id
_entity_poly.type
_entity_poly.pdbx_seq_one_letter_code
_entity_poly.pdbx_strand_id
1 'polypeptide(L)'
;MGEPDVSFFGCDGEDDKTSADYYFDSYSHFGIHEEMLKDVVRTKTYQNVIYWNKFLFQNKVVFDMGAGTGILSLFCAKAGAAHVYAVECSHMADMAKQIVETNGLPDGEVLISYILYNQSSYSFTCVSFSYLTAIEDAEYKDDKIEFWNNVYGFDMSCIKKQAMMEPLVDTVDQKQIVTNCHLLKTMDISKMVPGDASFTAPFKLIAERDDYIHAFVAYFDVSFTKCHKLMGFSTGPRSRPTHWKQTVLYLEDVLTICEGETIIGSMTVGYLVFPEKEKHIRCMYFINSIQLFSSHVCFILSLVFCAGVREHIYK
;
A
#
# COMPACT_ATOMS: atom_id res chain seq x y z
N MET A 1 -45.18 -32.59 -27.95
CA MET A 1 -44.25 -31.64 -28.58
C MET A 1 -43.16 -31.39 -27.56
N GLY A 2 -41.97 -31.89 -27.84
CA GLY A 2 -40.86 -31.96 -26.88
C GLY A 2 -40.25 -30.58 -26.63
N GLU A 3 -39.78 -30.41 -25.40
CA GLU A 3 -38.97 -29.28 -24.95
C GLU A 3 -37.67 -29.19 -25.78
N PRO A 4 -37.14 -27.98 -26.01
CA PRO A 4 -35.83 -27.83 -26.64
C PRO A 4 -34.71 -28.09 -25.62
N ASP A 5 -33.82 -29.02 -25.94
CA ASP A 5 -32.54 -29.27 -25.29
C ASP A 5 -31.70 -27.98 -25.24
N VAL A 6 -31.51 -27.43 -24.04
CA VAL A 6 -30.47 -26.44 -23.76
C VAL A 6 -29.21 -27.21 -23.41
N SER A 7 -28.40 -27.52 -24.42
CA SER A 7 -27.07 -28.07 -24.22
C SER A 7 -26.21 -27.05 -23.46
N PHE A 8 -25.95 -27.35 -22.18
CA PHE A 8 -24.88 -26.77 -21.39
C PHE A 8 -23.56 -26.87 -22.18
N PHE A 9 -23.04 -25.73 -22.66
CA PHE A 9 -21.63 -25.65 -22.99
C PHE A 9 -20.89 -25.58 -21.66
N GLY A 10 -20.12 -26.64 -21.38
CA GLY A 10 -19.22 -26.70 -20.24
C GLY A 10 -18.25 -25.52 -20.29
N CYS A 11 -18.16 -24.78 -19.19
CA CYS A 11 -16.97 -24.03 -18.86
C CYS A 11 -15.87 -25.05 -18.50
N ASP A 12 -15.21 -25.59 -19.52
CA ASP A 12 -13.89 -26.18 -19.34
C ASP A 12 -12.89 -25.04 -19.12
N GLY A 13 -12.33 -24.99 -17.92
CA GLY A 13 -11.31 -24.04 -17.52
C GLY A 13 -11.47 -23.62 -16.06
N GLU A 14 -11.17 -24.51 -15.11
CA GLU A 14 -10.79 -24.08 -13.77
C GLU A 14 -9.50 -23.25 -13.89
N ASP A 15 -9.66 -21.94 -14.03
CA ASP A 15 -8.57 -20.97 -14.04
C ASP A 15 -8.11 -20.82 -12.59
N ASP A 16 -7.12 -21.62 -12.19
CA ASP A 16 -6.51 -21.69 -10.85
C ASP A 16 -5.68 -20.41 -10.60
N LYS A 17 -6.33 -19.24 -10.61
CA LYS A 17 -5.71 -17.93 -10.40
C LYS A 17 -5.45 -17.69 -8.92
N THR A 18 -4.19 -17.46 -8.57
CA THR A 18 -3.75 -17.19 -7.20
C THR A 18 -3.82 -15.69 -6.86
N SER A 19 -3.77 -15.28 -5.58
CA SER A 19 -3.80 -13.82 -5.28
C SER A 19 -2.62 -13.06 -5.86
N ALA A 20 -1.49 -13.74 -6.09
CA ALA A 20 -0.36 -13.16 -6.80
C ALA A 20 -0.76 -12.83 -8.26
N ASP A 21 -1.51 -13.72 -8.91
CA ASP A 21 -1.99 -13.50 -10.27
C ASP A 21 -2.99 -12.35 -10.31
N TYR A 22 -3.94 -12.27 -9.37
CA TYR A 22 -4.83 -11.10 -9.25
C TYR A 22 -4.08 -9.80 -8.99
N TYR A 23 -3.02 -9.83 -8.16
CA TYR A 23 -2.18 -8.66 -7.92
C TYR A 23 -1.46 -8.23 -9.22
N PHE A 24 -0.73 -9.13 -9.89
CA PHE A 24 0.00 -8.79 -11.12
C PHE A 24 -0.92 -8.46 -12.31
N ASP A 25 -2.10 -9.07 -12.38
CA ASP A 25 -3.13 -8.76 -13.39
C ASP A 25 -3.73 -7.38 -13.16
N SER A 26 -3.94 -6.98 -11.90
CA SER A 26 -4.39 -5.61 -11.58
C SER A 26 -3.39 -4.55 -12.07
N TYR A 27 -2.08 -4.75 -11.87
CA TYR A 27 -1.02 -3.88 -12.39
C TYR A 27 -0.81 -4.02 -13.90
N SER A 28 -1.49 -4.93 -14.59
CA SER A 28 -1.49 -4.95 -16.06
C SER A 28 -2.42 -3.88 -16.64
N HIS A 29 -3.36 -3.33 -15.85
CA HIS A 29 -4.25 -2.26 -16.27
C HIS A 29 -3.62 -0.87 -16.17
N PHE A 30 -3.70 -0.08 -17.25
CA PHE A 30 -3.12 1.27 -17.31
C PHE A 30 -3.68 2.24 -16.24
N GLY A 31 -4.93 2.04 -15.78
CA GLY A 31 -5.58 2.93 -14.82
C GLY A 31 -4.84 3.04 -13.48
N ILE A 32 -4.29 1.92 -12.98
CA ILE A 32 -3.50 1.93 -11.73
C ILE A 32 -2.19 2.71 -11.93
N HIS A 33 -1.54 2.55 -13.10
CA HIS A 33 -0.32 3.29 -13.42
C HIS A 33 -0.58 4.78 -13.64
N GLU A 34 -1.72 5.14 -14.21
CA GLU A 34 -2.14 6.52 -14.38
C GLU A 34 -2.33 7.21 -13.02
N GLU A 35 -3.01 6.56 -12.07
CA GLU A 35 -3.17 7.07 -10.70
C GLU A 35 -1.81 7.26 -10.01
N MET A 36 -0.95 6.24 -10.10
CA MET A 36 0.42 6.27 -9.59
C MET A 36 1.30 7.38 -10.19
N LEU A 37 1.16 7.66 -11.48
CA LEU A 37 1.92 8.71 -12.18
C LEU A 37 1.36 10.11 -11.87
N LYS A 38 0.04 10.24 -11.72
CA LYS A 38 -0.63 11.48 -11.32
C LYS A 38 -0.41 11.82 -9.85
N ASP A 39 0.01 10.87 -9.02
CA ASP A 39 0.52 11.16 -7.68
C ASP A 39 1.85 11.94 -7.76
N VAL A 40 1.70 13.27 -7.77
CA VAL A 40 2.82 14.21 -7.85
C VAL A 40 3.70 14.11 -6.60
N VAL A 41 3.10 13.89 -5.42
CA VAL A 41 3.85 13.80 -4.15
C VAL A 41 4.82 12.62 -4.23
N ARG A 42 4.33 11.44 -4.60
CA ARG A 42 5.15 10.26 -4.81
C ARG A 42 6.20 10.50 -5.90
N THR A 43 5.74 10.76 -7.12
CA THR A 43 6.60 10.70 -8.32
C THR A 43 7.64 11.83 -8.32
N LYS A 44 7.30 13.04 -7.85
CA LYS A 44 8.30 14.12 -7.72
C LYS A 44 9.25 13.91 -6.56
N THR A 45 8.84 13.27 -5.47
CA THR A 45 9.80 12.99 -4.39
C THR A 45 10.89 12.05 -4.88
N TYR A 46 10.55 10.93 -5.52
CA TYR A 46 11.55 10.05 -6.14
C TYR A 46 12.41 10.78 -7.19
N GLN A 47 11.79 11.58 -8.08
CA GLN A 47 12.54 12.35 -9.07
C GLN A 47 13.56 13.30 -8.42
N ASN A 48 13.13 14.08 -7.41
CA ASN A 48 14.00 15.03 -6.71
C ASN A 48 15.12 14.30 -5.97
N VAL A 49 14.80 13.17 -5.35
CA VAL A 49 15.78 12.33 -4.68
C VAL A 49 16.86 11.85 -5.65
N ILE A 50 16.47 11.39 -6.84
CA ILE A 50 17.42 10.94 -7.86
C ILE A 50 18.21 12.13 -8.43
N TYR A 51 17.53 13.21 -8.83
CA TYR A 51 18.15 14.34 -9.55
C TYR A 51 18.95 15.29 -8.67
N TRP A 52 18.65 15.40 -7.37
CA TRP A 52 19.45 16.21 -6.46
C TRP A 52 20.60 15.42 -5.84
N ASN A 53 20.62 14.09 -6.00
CA ASN A 53 21.72 13.25 -5.58
C ASN A 53 22.31 12.44 -6.74
N LYS A 54 22.45 13.04 -7.93
CA LYS A 54 23.00 12.36 -9.12
C LYS A 54 24.33 11.65 -8.85
N PHE A 55 25.16 12.18 -7.96
CA PHE A 55 26.43 11.56 -7.55
C PHE A 55 26.26 10.14 -6.97
N LEU A 56 25.08 9.79 -6.44
CA LEU A 56 24.76 8.43 -5.99
C LEU A 56 24.42 7.48 -7.14
N PHE A 57 24.00 8.00 -8.29
CA PHE A 57 23.54 7.23 -9.45
C PHE A 57 24.55 7.22 -10.59
N GLN A 58 25.37 8.28 -10.72
CA GLN A 58 26.28 8.45 -11.83
C GLN A 58 27.29 7.30 -11.93
N ASN A 59 27.35 6.69 -13.10
CA ASN A 59 28.17 5.52 -13.40
C ASN A 59 27.88 4.29 -12.51
N LYS A 60 26.68 4.21 -11.92
CA LYS A 60 26.24 3.05 -11.12
C LYS A 60 25.29 2.16 -11.91
N VAL A 61 25.27 0.89 -11.52
CA VAL A 61 24.22 -0.05 -11.90
C VAL A 61 23.07 0.11 -10.91
N VAL A 62 21.86 0.35 -11.41
CA VAL A 62 20.65 0.53 -10.61
C VAL A 62 19.71 -0.65 -10.83
N PHE A 63 19.01 -1.05 -9.78
CA PHE A 63 17.99 -2.10 -9.83
C PHE A 63 16.64 -1.52 -9.42
N ASP A 64 15.67 -1.50 -10.33
CA ASP A 64 14.32 -0.98 -10.15
C ASP A 64 13.33 -2.17 -10.05
N MET A 65 12.89 -2.48 -8.83
CA MET A 65 12.04 -3.64 -8.54
C MET A 65 10.56 -3.23 -8.56
N GLY A 66 9.75 -3.88 -9.41
CA GLY A 66 8.37 -3.47 -9.64
C GLY A 66 8.31 -2.19 -10.47
N ALA A 67 9.05 -2.17 -11.60
CA ALA A 67 9.30 -0.97 -12.38
C ALA A 67 8.02 -0.35 -12.97
N GLY A 68 6.94 -1.13 -13.14
CA GLY A 68 5.70 -0.71 -13.76
C GLY A 68 5.96 -0.14 -15.14
N THR A 69 5.60 1.13 -15.34
CA THR A 69 5.87 1.88 -16.58
C THR A 69 7.34 2.22 -16.83
N GLY A 70 8.23 1.93 -15.88
CA GLY A 70 9.67 2.24 -15.95
C GLY A 70 10.02 3.69 -15.61
N ILE A 71 9.09 4.49 -15.08
CA ILE A 71 9.32 5.93 -14.82
C ILE A 71 10.52 6.20 -13.89
N LEU A 72 10.72 5.39 -12.86
CA LEU A 72 11.86 5.53 -11.95
C LEU A 72 13.17 5.13 -12.63
N SER A 73 13.14 4.05 -13.41
CA SER A 73 14.25 3.65 -14.29
C SER A 73 14.68 4.77 -15.24
N LEU A 74 13.74 5.46 -15.89
CA LEU A 74 14.04 6.60 -16.76
C LEU A 74 14.69 7.76 -15.99
N PHE A 75 14.27 8.02 -14.75
CA PHE A 75 14.94 9.02 -13.91
C PHE A 75 16.38 8.63 -13.58
N CYS A 76 16.62 7.37 -13.24
CA CYS A 76 17.96 6.85 -12.95
C CYS A 76 18.88 6.93 -14.17
N ALA A 77 18.42 6.51 -15.35
CA ALA A 77 19.15 6.64 -16.61
C ALA A 77 19.52 8.11 -16.90
N LYS A 78 18.54 9.01 -16.84
CA LYS A 78 18.75 10.46 -17.03
C LYS A 78 19.63 11.12 -15.96
N ALA A 79 19.78 10.49 -14.79
CA ALA A 79 20.71 10.92 -13.74
C ALA A 79 22.16 10.46 -13.98
N GLY A 80 22.40 9.66 -15.02
CA GLY A 80 23.72 9.18 -15.43
C GLY A 80 24.06 7.78 -14.93
N ALA A 81 23.06 6.95 -14.58
CA ALA A 81 23.30 5.54 -14.30
C ALA A 81 24.01 4.88 -15.48
N ALA A 82 25.00 4.03 -15.20
CA ALA A 82 25.68 3.26 -16.23
C ALA A 82 24.75 2.22 -16.86
N HIS A 83 23.86 1.65 -16.04
CA HIS A 83 22.87 0.68 -16.45
C HIS A 83 21.74 0.63 -15.44
N VAL A 84 20.51 0.36 -15.89
CA VAL A 84 19.34 0.15 -15.03
C VAL A 84 18.70 -1.19 -15.37
N TYR A 85 18.64 -2.09 -14.40
CA TYR A 85 17.85 -3.32 -14.47
C TYR A 85 16.47 -3.04 -13.89
N ALA A 86 15.45 -2.96 -14.74
CA ALA A 86 14.07 -2.80 -14.30
C ALA A 86 13.36 -4.15 -14.34
N VAL A 87 12.82 -4.60 -13.20
CA VAL A 87 12.09 -5.86 -13.10
C VAL A 87 10.61 -5.56 -12.94
N GLU A 88 9.78 -6.07 -13.85
CA GLU A 88 8.33 -5.94 -13.82
C GLU A 88 7.70 -7.29 -14.17
N CYS A 89 6.83 -7.78 -13.29
CA CYS A 89 6.23 -9.11 -13.42
C CYS A 89 4.86 -9.09 -14.12
N SER A 90 4.25 -7.92 -14.29
CA SER A 90 2.99 -7.72 -15.02
C SER A 90 3.22 -7.49 -16.52
N HIS A 91 2.14 -7.52 -17.31
CA HIS A 91 2.18 -7.20 -18.73
C HIS A 91 2.57 -5.72 -19.01
N MET A 92 2.65 -4.88 -17.98
CA MET A 92 3.17 -3.51 -18.11
C MET A 92 4.64 -3.49 -18.55
N ALA A 93 5.39 -4.57 -18.33
CA ALA A 93 6.78 -4.67 -18.78
C ALA A 93 6.96 -4.45 -20.29
N ASP A 94 6.01 -4.90 -21.12
CA ASP A 94 6.10 -4.70 -22.58
C ASP A 94 5.85 -3.24 -22.97
N MET A 95 4.92 -2.56 -22.28
CA MET A 95 4.73 -1.12 -22.44
C MET A 95 5.94 -0.34 -21.94
N ALA A 96 6.56 -0.75 -20.83
CA ALA A 96 7.77 -0.12 -20.30
C ALA A 96 8.93 -0.15 -21.30
N LYS A 97 9.12 -1.27 -22.03
CA LYS A 97 10.12 -1.36 -23.11
C LYS A 97 9.85 -0.33 -24.20
N GLN A 98 8.61 -0.26 -24.69
CA GLN A 98 8.22 0.73 -25.71
C GLN A 98 8.41 2.17 -25.22
N ILE A 99 8.14 2.45 -23.94
CA ILE A 99 8.36 3.76 -23.34
C ILE A 99 9.85 4.11 -23.32
N VAL A 100 10.72 3.18 -22.91
CA VAL A 100 12.19 3.37 -22.92
C VAL A 100 12.70 3.66 -24.33
N GLU A 101 12.29 2.86 -25.32
CA GLU A 101 12.64 3.05 -26.74
C GLU A 101 12.16 4.42 -27.26
N THR A 102 10.91 4.80 -26.99
CA THR A 102 10.31 6.06 -27.43
C THR A 102 11.04 7.29 -26.86
N ASN A 103 11.61 7.17 -25.65
CA ASN A 103 12.38 8.25 -25.03
C ASN A 103 13.85 8.29 -25.47
N GLY A 104 14.24 7.47 -26.46
CA GLY A 104 15.56 7.53 -27.10
C GLY A 104 16.71 7.12 -26.19
N LEU A 105 16.45 6.32 -25.15
CA LEU A 105 17.52 5.74 -24.35
C LEU A 105 18.22 4.63 -25.17
N PRO A 106 19.57 4.62 -25.21
CA PRO A 106 20.33 3.60 -25.91
C PRO A 106 19.91 2.18 -25.53
N ASP A 107 19.94 1.29 -26.52
CA ASP A 107 19.59 -0.11 -26.35
C ASP A 107 20.53 -0.75 -25.31
N GLY A 108 19.94 -1.27 -24.23
CA GLY A 108 20.69 -1.80 -23.09
C GLY A 108 21.18 -0.78 -22.06
N GLU A 109 20.72 0.48 -22.04
CA GLU A 109 20.91 1.37 -20.87
C GLU A 109 19.89 1.08 -19.77
N VAL A 110 18.66 0.73 -20.16
CA VAL A 110 17.60 0.26 -19.27
C VAL A 110 17.10 -1.09 -19.78
N LEU A 111 17.35 -2.16 -19.03
CA LEU A 111 16.91 -3.52 -19.36
C LEU A 111 15.65 -3.87 -18.57
N ILE A 112 14.53 -4.06 -19.27
CA ILE A 112 13.28 -4.53 -18.67
C ILE A 112 13.22 -6.05 -18.69
N SER A 113 13.10 -6.69 -17.52
CA SER A 113 13.04 -8.14 -17.34
C SER A 113 11.81 -8.58 -16.54
N TYR A 114 11.27 -9.75 -16.89
CA TYR A 114 10.24 -10.44 -16.11
C TYR A 114 10.84 -11.25 -14.94
N ILE A 115 12.16 -11.45 -14.92
CA ILE A 115 12.85 -12.35 -13.98
C ILE A 115 13.83 -11.55 -13.13
N LEU A 116 13.81 -11.81 -11.82
CA LEU A 116 14.78 -11.29 -10.86
C LEU A 116 16.16 -11.90 -11.11
N TYR A 117 17.14 -11.06 -11.41
CA TYR A 117 18.55 -11.48 -11.40
C TYR A 117 19.08 -11.46 -9.98
N ASN A 118 19.75 -12.53 -9.56
CA ASN A 118 20.45 -12.58 -8.27
C ASN A 118 21.71 -11.72 -8.35
N GLN A 119 21.58 -10.43 -8.08
CA GLN A 119 22.66 -9.45 -8.08
C GLN A 119 22.77 -8.83 -6.68
N SER A 120 23.97 -8.89 -6.10
CA SER A 120 24.28 -8.20 -4.85
C SER A 120 24.27 -6.69 -5.09
N SER A 121 23.15 -6.05 -4.80
CA SER A 121 22.88 -4.66 -5.16
C SER A 121 22.85 -3.77 -3.93
N TYR A 122 23.45 -2.58 -4.03
CA TYR A 122 23.23 -1.52 -3.05
C TYR A 122 21.76 -1.07 -3.13
N SER A 123 21.01 -1.26 -2.06
CA SER A 123 19.63 -0.77 -1.99
C SER A 123 19.63 0.74 -1.80
N PHE A 124 18.71 1.44 -2.47
CA PHE A 124 18.43 2.83 -2.17
C PHE A 124 17.53 2.87 -0.93
N THR A 125 18.18 2.88 0.24
CA THR A 125 17.53 2.60 1.51
C THR A 125 16.68 3.77 1.97
N CYS A 126 15.36 3.61 1.98
CA CYS A 126 14.49 4.49 2.76
C CYS A 126 14.28 3.93 4.18
N VAL A 127 13.72 4.77 5.03
CA VAL A 127 13.18 4.39 6.32
C VAL A 127 11.71 4.76 6.29
N SER A 128 10.84 3.80 6.62
CA SER A 128 9.42 4.02 6.74
C SER A 128 8.99 4.13 8.20
N PHE A 129 7.99 4.96 8.46
CA PHE A 129 7.42 5.21 9.77
C PHE A 129 5.92 4.99 9.70
N SER A 130 5.40 4.02 10.45
CA SER A 130 3.97 3.73 10.51
C SER A 130 3.34 4.46 11.70
N TYR A 131 2.29 5.24 11.45
CA TYR A 131 1.60 6.03 12.46
C TYR A 131 0.14 5.60 12.63
N LEU A 132 -0.41 5.93 13.80
CA LEU A 132 -1.82 5.78 14.13
C LEU A 132 -2.36 7.10 14.67
N THR A 133 -3.59 7.45 14.31
CA THR A 133 -4.39 8.52 14.94
C THR A 133 -5.85 8.07 15.02
N ALA A 134 -6.73 8.89 15.60
CA ALA A 134 -8.15 8.60 15.72
C ALA A 134 -9.01 9.77 15.24
N ILE A 135 -10.16 9.44 14.65
CA ILE A 135 -11.00 10.39 13.92
C ILE A 135 -12.47 10.36 14.32
N GLU A 136 -13.13 11.49 14.10
CA GLU A 136 -14.57 11.66 14.02
C GLU A 136 -15.01 11.43 12.56
N ASP A 137 -15.99 10.55 12.33
CA ASP A 137 -16.41 10.15 10.99
C ASP A 137 -17.83 9.58 10.97
N ALA A 138 -18.75 10.21 11.72
CA ALA A 138 -20.11 9.73 11.91
C ALA A 138 -20.89 9.56 10.59
N GLU A 139 -20.85 10.58 9.73
CA GLU A 139 -21.60 10.59 8.47
C GLU A 139 -21.13 9.49 7.52
N TYR A 140 -19.82 9.27 7.41
CA TYR A 140 -19.29 8.25 6.51
C TYR A 140 -19.46 6.84 7.08
N LYS A 141 -19.37 6.67 8.41
CA LYS A 141 -19.75 5.41 9.06
C LYS A 141 -21.22 5.08 8.81
N ASP A 142 -22.12 6.06 8.87
CA ASP A 142 -23.54 5.85 8.59
C ASP A 142 -23.75 5.35 7.14
N ASP A 143 -23.13 6.01 6.16
CA ASP A 143 -23.23 5.65 4.74
C ASP A 143 -22.60 4.28 4.41
N LYS A 144 -21.46 3.93 5.01
CA LYS A 144 -20.72 2.71 4.66
C LYS A 144 -21.06 1.49 5.50
N ILE A 145 -21.40 1.71 6.76
CA ILE A 145 -21.60 0.65 7.76
C ILE A 145 -23.08 0.54 8.15
N GLU A 146 -23.71 1.64 8.55
CA GLU A 146 -25.07 1.60 9.10
C GLU A 146 -26.15 1.49 8.02
N PHE A 147 -25.84 1.86 6.77
CA PHE A 147 -26.66 1.64 5.58
C PHE A 147 -27.27 0.23 5.52
N TRP A 148 -26.48 -0.78 5.89
CA TRP A 148 -26.90 -2.19 5.85
C TRP A 148 -28.02 -2.54 6.84
N ASN A 149 -28.29 -1.73 7.86
CA ASN A 149 -29.39 -1.97 8.79
C ASN A 149 -30.77 -1.81 8.11
N ASN A 150 -30.85 -0.99 7.07
CA ASN A 150 -32.10 -0.73 6.36
C ASN A 150 -31.85 -0.32 4.91
N VAL A 151 -31.74 -1.33 4.06
CA VAL A 151 -31.59 -1.16 2.62
C VAL A 151 -32.98 -1.16 1.99
N TYR A 152 -33.55 0.03 1.81
CA TYR A 152 -34.89 0.24 1.21
C TYR A 152 -36.03 -0.53 1.90
N GLY A 153 -35.98 -0.66 3.22
CA GLY A 153 -36.96 -1.38 4.05
C GLY A 153 -36.54 -2.81 4.42
N PHE A 154 -35.39 -3.28 3.95
CA PHE A 154 -34.87 -4.63 4.22
C PHE A 154 -33.66 -4.58 5.14
N ASP A 155 -33.66 -5.40 6.19
CA ASP A 155 -32.51 -5.60 7.07
C ASP A 155 -31.45 -6.47 6.38
N MET A 156 -30.28 -5.89 6.12
CA MET A 156 -29.10 -6.57 5.56
C MET A 156 -27.91 -6.51 6.52
N SER A 157 -28.16 -6.38 7.83
CA SER A 157 -27.13 -6.27 8.88
C SER A 157 -26.18 -7.48 8.96
N CYS A 158 -26.51 -8.60 8.32
CA CYS A 158 -25.57 -9.70 8.13
C CYS A 158 -24.31 -9.29 7.34
N ILE A 159 -24.43 -8.34 6.41
CA ILE A 159 -23.31 -7.78 5.64
C ILE A 159 -22.50 -6.78 6.48
N LYS A 160 -23.18 -6.02 7.37
CA LYS A 160 -22.53 -5.04 8.26
C LYS A 160 -21.35 -5.64 9.02
N LYS A 161 -21.46 -6.89 9.49
CA LYS A 161 -20.36 -7.59 10.19
C LYS A 161 -19.11 -7.73 9.32
N GLN A 162 -19.28 -8.00 8.03
CA GLN A 162 -18.18 -8.10 7.09
C GLN A 162 -17.63 -6.72 6.74
N ALA A 163 -18.51 -5.73 6.51
CA ALA A 163 -18.11 -4.35 6.25
C ALA A 163 -17.32 -3.72 7.40
N MET A 164 -17.68 -4.02 8.66
CA MET A 164 -16.95 -3.58 9.85
C MET A 164 -15.55 -4.19 9.97
N MET A 165 -15.39 -5.43 9.52
CA MET A 165 -14.10 -6.11 9.58
C MET A 165 -13.13 -5.63 8.51
N GLU A 166 -13.62 -5.07 7.41
CA GLU A 166 -12.81 -4.64 6.26
C GLU A 166 -12.37 -3.17 6.41
N PRO A 167 -11.06 -2.89 6.54
CA PRO A 167 -10.55 -1.52 6.55
C PRO A 167 -10.86 -0.81 5.23
N LEU A 168 -11.22 0.46 5.32
CA LEU A 168 -11.44 1.30 4.15
C LEU A 168 -10.17 2.06 3.79
N VAL A 169 -9.89 2.19 2.48
CA VAL A 169 -8.81 3.03 1.98
C VAL A 169 -9.39 4.31 1.42
N ASP A 170 -9.35 5.38 2.20
CA ASP A 170 -9.87 6.68 1.78
C ASP A 170 -9.10 7.88 2.31
N THR A 171 -9.37 9.05 1.73
CA THR A 171 -8.77 10.32 2.16
C THR A 171 -9.56 10.87 3.33
N VAL A 172 -8.87 11.07 4.46
CA VAL A 172 -9.42 11.63 5.68
C VAL A 172 -9.16 13.13 5.70
N ASP A 173 -10.18 13.95 5.99
CA ASP A 173 -9.98 15.39 6.18
C ASP A 173 -9.24 15.63 7.50
N GLN A 174 -8.21 16.49 7.50
CA GLN A 174 -7.48 16.86 8.71
C GLN A 174 -8.38 17.35 9.86
N LYS A 175 -9.57 17.90 9.55
CA LYS A 175 -10.56 18.35 10.54
C LYS A 175 -11.21 17.19 11.28
N GLN A 176 -11.20 15.99 10.72
CA GLN A 176 -11.74 14.78 11.36
C GLN A 176 -10.79 14.25 12.43
N ILE A 177 -9.52 14.64 12.45
CA ILE A 177 -8.56 14.19 13.46
C ILE A 177 -8.96 14.73 14.84
N VAL A 178 -9.14 13.80 15.79
CA VAL A 178 -9.51 14.08 17.18
C VAL A 178 -8.31 13.97 18.12
N THR A 179 -7.33 13.12 17.79
CA THR A 179 -6.17 12.86 18.67
C THR A 179 -4.86 13.32 18.03
N ASN A 180 -3.80 13.37 18.83
CA ASN A 180 -2.44 13.34 18.30
C ASN A 180 -2.19 12.04 17.50
N CYS A 181 -0.99 11.90 16.93
CA CYS A 181 -0.55 10.65 16.30
C CYS A 181 0.49 9.90 17.14
N HIS A 182 0.49 8.57 17.05
CA HIS A 182 1.47 7.71 17.70
C HIS A 182 2.30 6.94 16.65
N LEU A 183 3.62 6.93 16.80
CA LEU A 183 4.51 6.11 15.97
C LEU A 183 4.44 4.66 16.44
N LEU A 184 3.99 3.76 15.57
CA LEU A 184 3.87 2.34 15.88
C LEU A 184 5.15 1.56 15.58
N LYS A 185 5.76 1.83 14.42
CA LYS A 185 6.92 1.08 13.94
C LYS A 185 7.78 1.94 13.03
N THR A 186 9.09 1.86 13.24
CA THR A 186 10.10 2.33 12.28
C THR A 186 10.68 1.13 11.56
N MET A 187 10.74 1.21 10.23
CA MET A 187 11.23 0.16 9.34
C MET A 187 12.40 0.70 8.53
N ASP A 188 13.62 0.39 8.99
CA ASP A 188 14.84 0.63 8.21
C ASP A 188 15.09 -0.55 7.30
N ILE A 189 14.70 -0.36 6.06
CA ILE A 189 14.68 -1.35 4.99
C ILE A 189 16.05 -1.99 4.75
N SER A 190 17.12 -1.26 5.03
CA SER A 190 18.49 -1.77 4.89
C SER A 190 18.85 -2.86 5.90
N LYS A 191 18.09 -2.95 6.99
CA LYS A 191 18.34 -3.83 8.14
C LYS A 191 17.24 -4.87 8.34
N MET A 192 16.14 -4.78 7.59
CA MET A 192 15.01 -5.67 7.73
C MET A 192 15.34 -7.07 7.21
N VAL A 193 14.84 -8.08 7.93
CA VAL A 193 14.83 -9.49 7.52
C VAL A 193 13.39 -9.99 7.39
N PRO A 194 13.17 -11.12 6.69
CA PRO A 194 11.83 -11.68 6.59
C PRO A 194 11.22 -11.99 7.96
N GLY A 195 10.01 -11.47 8.19
CA GLY A 195 9.28 -11.47 9.46
C GLY A 195 9.18 -10.08 10.11
N ASP A 196 10.11 -9.16 9.83
CA ASP A 196 10.18 -7.86 10.51
C ASP A 196 9.01 -6.92 10.20
N ALA A 197 8.30 -7.15 9.09
CA ALA A 197 7.09 -6.41 8.73
C ALA A 197 5.87 -6.82 9.57
N SER A 198 5.91 -8.00 10.23
CA SER A 198 4.90 -8.41 11.22
C SER A 198 5.32 -7.94 12.60
N PHE A 199 4.48 -7.16 13.28
CA PHE A 199 4.82 -6.58 14.58
C PHE A 199 3.59 -6.38 15.45
N THR A 200 3.82 -6.31 16.76
CA THR A 200 2.85 -5.82 17.75
C THR A 200 3.46 -4.59 18.42
N ALA A 201 2.73 -3.48 18.44
CA ALA A 201 3.19 -2.22 19.02
C ALA A 201 2.12 -1.63 19.96
N PRO A 202 2.46 -1.28 21.21
CA PRO A 202 1.58 -0.49 22.06
C PRO A 202 1.42 0.91 21.46
N PHE A 203 0.27 1.54 21.70
CA PHE A 203 0.04 2.93 21.34
C PHE A 203 -0.63 3.71 22.46
N LYS A 204 -0.40 5.02 22.45
CA LYS A 204 -1.04 6.00 23.32
C LYS A 204 -1.43 7.22 22.50
N LEU A 205 -2.73 7.47 22.38
CA LEU A 205 -3.29 8.65 21.72
C LEU A 205 -3.92 9.57 22.77
N ILE A 206 -3.74 10.86 22.61
CA ILE A 206 -4.27 11.91 23.50
C ILE A 206 -5.24 12.75 22.68
N ALA A 207 -6.46 12.94 23.19
CA ALA A 207 -7.45 13.79 22.56
C ALA A 207 -7.01 15.25 22.55
N GLU A 208 -7.10 15.88 21.39
CA GLU A 208 -6.80 17.29 21.15
C GLU A 208 -8.07 18.17 21.23
N ARG A 209 -9.25 17.54 21.34
CA ARG A 209 -10.55 18.19 21.53
C ARG A 209 -11.60 17.22 22.09
N ASP A 210 -12.66 17.77 22.66
CA ASP A 210 -13.88 17.02 23.00
C ASP A 210 -14.57 16.54 21.72
N ASP A 211 -14.76 15.23 21.55
CA ASP A 211 -15.41 14.67 20.37
C ASP A 211 -15.80 13.18 20.52
N TYR A 212 -16.27 12.59 19.42
CA TYR A 212 -16.50 11.17 19.24
C TYR A 212 -15.40 10.52 18.38
N ILE A 213 -14.96 9.33 18.79
CA ILE A 213 -14.01 8.50 18.04
C ILE A 213 -14.78 7.40 17.34
N HIS A 214 -14.82 7.46 16.01
CA HIS A 214 -15.50 6.48 15.16
C HIS A 214 -14.53 5.46 14.57
N ALA A 215 -13.30 5.86 14.31
CA ALA A 215 -12.29 5.01 13.69
C ALA A 215 -10.87 5.37 14.12
N PHE A 216 -9.97 4.40 14.00
CA PHE A 216 -8.53 4.66 13.94
C PHE A 216 -8.10 4.83 12.49
N VAL A 217 -7.07 5.64 12.27
CA VAL A 217 -6.48 5.88 10.95
C VAL A 217 -5.01 5.53 11.00
N ALA A 218 -4.62 4.55 10.17
CA ALA A 218 -3.24 4.17 9.95
C ALA A 218 -2.70 4.79 8.66
N TYR A 219 -1.51 5.35 8.72
CA TYR A 219 -0.79 5.96 7.60
C TYR A 219 0.72 5.81 7.78
N PHE A 220 1.50 6.25 6.79
CA PHE A 220 2.95 6.12 6.86
C PHE A 220 3.71 7.30 6.26
N ASP A 221 4.94 7.47 6.73
CA ASP A 221 5.89 8.43 6.18
C ASP A 221 7.11 7.67 5.63
N VAL A 222 7.66 8.17 4.53
CA VAL A 222 8.89 7.64 3.91
C VAL A 222 9.98 8.70 3.98
N SER A 223 11.18 8.29 4.39
CA SER A 223 12.36 9.14 4.44
C SER A 223 13.56 8.51 3.73
N PHE A 224 14.24 9.28 2.91
CA PHE A 224 15.42 8.88 2.14
C PHE A 224 16.69 9.37 2.83
N THR A 225 17.32 8.49 3.61
CA THR A 225 18.37 8.86 4.58
C THR A 225 19.76 9.02 3.98
N LYS A 226 19.99 8.57 2.74
CA LYS A 226 21.27 8.66 2.04
C LYS A 226 21.46 9.96 1.24
N CYS A 227 20.47 10.84 1.25
CA CYS A 227 20.49 12.11 0.53
C CYS A 227 21.28 13.18 1.30
N HIS A 228 21.88 14.15 0.59
CA HIS A 228 22.54 15.30 1.24
C HIS A 228 21.57 16.18 2.05
N LYS A 229 20.32 16.25 1.60
CA LYS A 229 19.20 16.86 2.34
C LYS A 229 18.21 15.77 2.69
N LEU A 230 17.64 15.85 3.89
CA LEU A 230 16.53 14.99 4.27
C LEU A 230 15.39 15.17 3.27
N MET A 231 15.00 14.08 2.62
CA MET A 231 13.90 14.06 1.65
C MET A 231 12.96 12.93 1.98
N GLY A 232 11.68 13.12 1.72
CA GLY A 232 10.65 12.19 2.11
C GLY A 232 9.26 12.77 1.84
N PHE A 233 8.25 11.96 2.10
CA PHE A 233 6.86 12.38 2.04
C PHE A 233 6.04 11.62 3.09
N SER A 234 4.88 12.16 3.42
CA SER A 234 3.93 11.59 4.37
C SER A 234 2.61 11.31 3.66
N THR A 235 1.98 10.19 3.97
CA THR A 235 0.61 9.86 3.54
C THR A 235 -0.42 10.25 4.60
N GLY A 236 -0.02 10.94 5.67
CA GLY A 236 -0.92 11.32 6.75
C GLY A 236 -2.01 12.32 6.33
N PRO A 237 -3.14 12.40 7.05
CA PRO A 237 -4.26 13.27 6.68
C PRO A 237 -3.94 14.78 6.74
N ARG A 238 -2.87 15.16 7.47
CA ARG A 238 -2.38 16.56 7.51
C ARG A 238 -1.43 16.89 6.34
N SER A 239 -1.11 15.91 5.50
CA SER A 239 -0.21 16.04 4.35
C SER A 239 -1.01 16.14 3.05
N ARG A 240 -0.33 16.46 1.94
CA ARG A 240 -0.97 16.43 0.62
C ARG A 240 -1.45 15.00 0.30
N PRO A 241 -2.66 14.81 -0.23
CA PRO A 241 -3.15 13.49 -0.61
C PRO A 241 -2.20 12.78 -1.57
N THR A 242 -2.08 11.48 -1.35
CA THR A 242 -1.34 10.53 -2.20
C THR A 242 -2.33 9.46 -2.64
N HIS A 243 -2.01 8.67 -3.66
CA HIS A 243 -2.89 7.57 -4.10
C HIS A 243 -3.09 6.49 -3.02
N TRP A 244 -2.16 6.39 -2.05
CA TRP A 244 -2.31 5.51 -0.90
C TRP A 244 -3.41 5.94 0.06
N LYS A 245 -3.77 7.22 0.04
CA LYS A 245 -4.72 7.83 0.98
C LYS A 245 -4.37 7.42 2.42
N GLN A 246 -5.33 7.00 3.24
CA GLN A 246 -5.12 6.41 4.56
C GLN A 246 -5.95 5.14 4.74
N THR A 247 -5.59 4.30 5.71
CA THR A 247 -6.35 3.11 6.09
C THR A 247 -7.21 3.43 7.32
N VAL A 248 -8.54 3.40 7.14
CA VAL A 248 -9.54 3.69 8.17
C VAL A 248 -10.05 2.38 8.78
N LEU A 249 -10.00 2.29 10.11
CA LEU A 249 -10.33 1.13 10.92
C LEU A 249 -11.49 1.50 11.85
N TYR A 250 -12.73 1.26 11.41
CA TYR A 250 -13.91 1.60 12.20
C TYR A 250 -14.01 0.79 13.50
N LEU A 251 -14.49 1.45 14.54
CA LEU A 251 -14.86 0.84 15.81
C LEU A 251 -16.31 0.40 15.75
N GLU A 252 -16.62 -0.76 16.32
CA GLU A 252 -18.00 -1.21 16.50
C GLU A 252 -18.75 -0.21 17.38
N ASP A 253 -18.21 0.04 18.58
CA ASP A 253 -18.69 1.06 19.50
C ASP A 253 -17.97 2.39 19.29
N VAL A 254 -18.75 3.48 19.19
CA VAL A 254 -18.23 4.85 19.16
C VAL A 254 -17.78 5.25 20.55
N LEU A 255 -16.57 5.79 20.68
CA LEU A 255 -16.07 6.27 21.97
C LEU A 255 -16.34 7.77 22.11
N THR A 256 -16.79 8.20 23.28
CA THR A 256 -16.82 9.63 23.66
C THR A 256 -15.52 9.97 24.37
N ILE A 257 -14.89 11.08 24.02
CA ILE A 257 -13.62 11.49 24.63
C ILE A 257 -13.57 13.00 24.86
N CYS A 258 -13.00 13.40 25.99
CA CYS A 258 -12.73 14.81 26.30
C CYS A 258 -11.28 15.18 25.98
N GLU A 259 -11.01 16.45 25.71
CA GLU A 259 -9.68 16.99 25.50
C GLU A 259 -8.73 16.62 26.64
N GLY A 260 -7.54 16.11 26.29
CA GLY A 260 -6.54 15.65 27.24
C GLY A 260 -6.73 14.21 27.75
N GLU A 261 -7.89 13.59 27.53
CA GLU A 261 -8.06 12.15 27.80
C GLU A 261 -7.23 11.29 26.86
N THR A 262 -6.98 10.05 27.26
CA THR A 262 -6.05 9.16 26.57
C THR A 262 -6.72 7.84 26.17
N ILE A 263 -6.46 7.42 24.93
CA ILE A 263 -6.73 6.07 24.43
C ILE A 263 -5.43 5.28 24.45
N ILE A 264 -5.43 4.14 25.14
CA ILE A 264 -4.28 3.23 25.22
C ILE A 264 -4.68 1.89 24.62
N GLY A 265 -3.76 1.29 23.86
CA GLY A 265 -3.95 -0.06 23.37
C GLY A 265 -2.69 -0.65 22.77
N SER A 266 -2.88 -1.71 22.01
CA SER A 266 -1.83 -2.34 21.21
C SER A 266 -2.37 -2.61 19.82
N MET A 267 -1.54 -2.42 18.79
CA MET A 267 -1.82 -2.75 17.41
C MET A 267 -0.91 -3.89 16.96
N THR A 268 -1.49 -5.02 16.57
CA THR A 268 -0.75 -6.11 15.92
C THR A 268 -1.02 -6.07 14.42
N VAL A 269 0.04 -6.08 13.63
CA VAL A 269 0.05 -6.19 12.18
C VAL A 269 0.79 -7.47 11.80
N GLY A 270 0.20 -8.30 10.97
CA GLY A 270 0.85 -9.51 10.48
C GLY A 270 0.11 -10.17 9.34
N TYR A 271 0.76 -11.15 8.72
CA TYR A 271 0.20 -11.94 7.63
C TYR A 271 -0.49 -13.20 8.17
N LEU A 272 -1.64 -13.53 7.60
CA LEU A 272 -2.24 -14.87 7.72
C LEU A 272 -1.84 -15.74 6.53
N VAL A 273 -1.46 -16.98 6.83
CA VAL A 273 -1.32 -18.05 5.83
C VAL A 273 -2.43 -19.07 6.11
N PHE A 274 -3.37 -19.21 5.18
CA PHE A 274 -4.44 -20.21 5.29
C PHE A 274 -3.94 -21.58 4.80
N PRO A 275 -4.29 -22.69 5.48
CA PRO A 275 -3.76 -24.02 5.18
C PRO A 275 -4.36 -24.70 3.93
N GLU A 276 -5.44 -24.20 3.35
CA GLU A 276 -5.99 -24.68 2.07
C GLU A 276 -5.79 -23.61 0.99
N LYS A 277 -5.01 -23.97 -0.04
CA LYS A 277 -4.56 -23.12 -1.16
C LYS A 277 -3.79 -21.87 -0.71
N GLU A 278 -2.46 -21.94 -0.79
CA GLU A 278 -1.58 -20.79 -0.64
C GLU A 278 -2.08 -19.60 -1.47
N LYS A 279 -1.89 -18.39 -0.91
CA LYS A 279 -2.06 -17.06 -1.53
C LYS A 279 -3.42 -16.39 -1.29
N HIS A 280 -3.72 -16.09 -0.02
CA HIS A 280 -4.47 -14.87 0.34
C HIS A 280 -3.72 -14.17 1.47
N ILE A 281 -2.97 -13.11 1.15
CA ILE A 281 -2.30 -12.30 2.16
C ILE A 281 -3.35 -11.36 2.77
N ARG A 282 -3.73 -11.60 4.03
CA ARG A 282 -4.56 -10.66 4.80
C ARG A 282 -3.74 -9.98 5.87
N CYS A 283 -3.81 -8.66 5.94
CA CYS A 283 -3.26 -7.91 7.07
C CYS A 283 -4.30 -7.92 8.19
N MET A 284 -3.95 -8.48 9.34
CA MET A 284 -4.80 -8.36 10.52
C MET A 284 -4.40 -7.15 11.33
N TYR A 285 -5.39 -6.45 11.88
CA TYR A 285 -5.20 -5.45 12.91
C TYR A 285 -5.90 -5.93 14.17
N PHE A 286 -5.17 -5.96 15.29
CA PHE A 286 -5.77 -6.18 16.60
C PHE A 286 -5.71 -4.89 17.38
N ILE A 287 -6.84 -4.38 17.87
CA ILE A 287 -6.86 -3.24 18.78
C ILE A 287 -7.64 -3.65 20.03
N ASN A 288 -6.95 -3.78 21.18
CA ASN A 288 -7.56 -4.17 22.46
C ASN A 288 -8.45 -5.43 22.38
N SER A 289 -8.03 -6.43 21.59
CA SER A 289 -8.75 -7.69 21.30
C SER A 289 -9.87 -7.63 20.23
N ILE A 290 -10.10 -6.49 19.59
CA ILE A 290 -10.96 -6.37 18.39
C ILE A 290 -10.14 -6.79 17.17
N GLN A 291 -10.64 -7.74 16.38
CA GLN A 291 -9.97 -8.29 15.19
C GLN A 291 -10.55 -7.67 13.91
N LEU A 292 -9.69 -7.04 13.10
CA LEU A 292 -10.02 -6.48 11.79
C LEU A 292 -9.19 -7.14 10.69
N PHE A 293 -9.74 -7.28 9.49
CA PHE A 293 -9.15 -7.98 8.35
C PHE A 293 -9.07 -7.09 7.11
N SER A 294 -7.86 -6.76 6.64
CA SER A 294 -7.69 -6.17 5.32
C SER A 294 -7.40 -7.22 4.25
N SER A 295 -8.28 -7.30 3.24
CA SER A 295 -8.02 -7.96 1.96
C SER A 295 -7.10 -7.14 1.05
N HIS A 296 -7.05 -5.82 1.28
CA HIS A 296 -6.11 -4.93 0.64
C HIS A 296 -4.77 -5.09 1.34
N VAL A 297 -3.90 -5.91 0.74
CA VAL A 297 -2.48 -6.05 1.11
C VAL A 297 -1.70 -4.72 0.98
N CYS A 298 -2.39 -3.64 0.61
CA CYS A 298 -1.86 -2.35 0.25
C CYS A 298 -1.05 -1.69 1.37
N PHE A 299 -1.39 -1.81 2.65
CA PHE A 299 -0.60 -1.12 3.68
C PHE A 299 0.81 -1.72 3.83
N ILE A 300 0.93 -3.04 4.01
CA ILE A 300 2.22 -3.70 4.16
C ILE A 300 2.95 -3.81 2.82
N LEU A 301 2.27 -4.18 1.72
CA LEU A 301 2.91 -4.21 0.40
C LEU A 301 3.33 -2.83 -0.06
N SER A 302 2.57 -1.76 0.20
CA SER A 302 3.03 -0.41 -0.18
C SER A 302 4.25 0.02 0.61
N LEU A 303 4.32 -0.32 1.90
CA LEU A 303 5.51 -0.11 2.72
C LEU A 303 6.72 -0.91 2.20
N VAL A 304 6.48 -2.14 1.75
CA VAL A 304 7.48 -3.08 1.21
C VAL A 304 7.89 -2.76 -0.24
N PHE A 305 7.01 -2.19 -1.07
CA PHE A 305 7.27 -1.78 -2.46
C PHE A 305 7.83 -0.35 -2.57
N CYS A 306 7.40 0.61 -1.74
CA CYS A 306 8.13 1.90 -1.62
C CYS A 306 9.61 1.67 -1.23
N ALA A 307 9.85 0.55 -0.55
CA ALA A 307 11.12 0.12 -0.01
C ALA A 307 11.99 -0.79 -0.87
N GLY A 308 11.41 -1.47 -1.87
CA GLY A 308 12.11 -2.54 -2.61
C GLY A 308 12.52 -3.74 -1.74
N VAL A 309 11.86 -3.99 -0.60
CA VAL A 309 12.06 -5.21 0.21
C VAL A 309 11.19 -6.30 -0.38
N ARG A 310 11.64 -7.55 -0.28
CA ARG A 310 10.76 -8.69 -0.47
C ARG A 310 10.71 -9.53 0.79
N GLU A 311 9.52 -9.67 1.35
CA GLU A 311 9.16 -10.86 2.11
C GLU A 311 8.44 -11.81 1.15
N HIS A 312 8.93 -13.05 1.09
CA HIS A 312 8.39 -14.22 0.40
C HIS A 312 7.07 -14.05 -0.38
N ILE A 313 7.14 -13.65 -1.66
CA ILE A 313 6.08 -13.91 -2.66
C ILE A 313 6.47 -15.06 -3.60
N TYR A 314 7.75 -15.47 -3.62
CA TYR A 314 8.19 -16.66 -4.35
C TYR A 314 8.85 -17.66 -3.38
N LYS A 315 8.03 -18.58 -2.90
CA LYS A 315 8.34 -20.00 -3.02
C LYS A 315 7.15 -20.66 -3.71
#